data_AF-A0A7Y5C9R9-F1
#
_entry.id   AF-A0A7Y5C9R9-F1
#
_cell.length_a   1.000
_cell.length_b   1.000
_cell.length_c   1.000
_cell.angle_alpha   90.00
_cell.angle_beta   90.00
_cell.angle_gamma   90.00
#
_symmetry.space_group_name_H-M   'P 1'
#
loop_
_entity.id
_entity.type
_entity.pdbx_description
1 polymer ?
#
loop_
_entity_poly.entity_id
_entity_poly.type
_entity_poly.pdbx_seq_one_letter_code
_entity_poly.pdbx_strand_id
1 'polypeptide(L)'
;MSVKYKGVGWNRQKRIYDATLASLVSASIVLFIVVSIVKNPGSTAETLMIRSTSWTAILLLHVILCIGPLARLDARFLPLLYNRRHLGVTMFFLAFVHAALAIFQFHALGKANPVVSVFTAYRADYDPFNGPAGSLAQFPFEPFGALALVILFLMAATSHDFWLRNLGASFWKLMHLLVYVAYGSLLVHVAYGVLQSERSPIYIGAAALGAVVVLTLHLLAYRKEAKTDRAKSAAEHDGYRFAYRAESIAEGRGKVVRVGGERIALFRHHDRIFAMSNVCRHQGGPVGEGRIIDGCVTCPWHGWQYKPEDGCSPPPFAEIIPTYNVRVIDGGAYVHPNPNPTKTVCDGAAANGASPPAESSDFYIGYIKKAPAGPARFARGTVAAIAFIVPVATVLIAAAQSSVDRGRYEFGVARTFEGTLIEHPLPLLRIASATNDARSFPLAGSGKSGLPDFARGLDGKRVRFEGSLIVRDGLAMIEMNDPDSFKVLGESGSPVNTSRAAELGRVRLTGELVDTKCYFGVMRPATGKVHRACAVRCLDGGVPPGLLLRLEDGSSRVVLLAGLQGQSLDFDSQWAALTVTAEGPLELHDGVPVLRTRALELKKQGASSAPRE
;
A
#
# COMPACT_ATOMS: atom_id res chain seq x y z
N MET A 1 33.34 -17.34 8.44
CA MET A 1 32.88 -16.55 9.63
C MET A 1 31.67 -17.24 10.26
N SER A 2 31.63 -17.30 11.60
CA SER A 2 30.74 -18.11 12.44
C SER A 2 29.24 -17.92 12.22
N VAL A 3 28.47 -18.93 12.67
CA VAL A 3 27.00 -19.04 12.70
C VAL A 3 26.32 -17.96 13.59
N LYS A 4 27.06 -16.95 14.05
CA LYS A 4 26.54 -15.88 14.91
C LYS A 4 25.94 -14.77 14.04
N TYR A 5 24.74 -14.33 14.41
CA TYR A 5 24.14 -13.10 13.89
C TYR A 5 25.15 -11.96 14.01
N LYS A 6 25.59 -11.42 12.87
CA LYS A 6 26.30 -10.14 12.83
C LYS A 6 25.28 -9.10 12.41
N GLY A 7 25.04 -8.10 13.27
CA GLY A 7 24.23 -6.95 12.92
C GLY A 7 24.75 -6.25 11.66
N VAL A 8 23.86 -5.50 10.99
CA VAL A 8 24.21 -4.78 9.76
C VAL A 8 25.40 -3.86 10.02
N GLY A 9 26.53 -4.13 9.35
CA GLY A 9 27.70 -3.27 9.39
C GLY A 9 27.38 -1.92 8.74
N TRP A 10 27.09 -0.90 9.56
CA TRP A 10 26.72 0.44 9.11
C TRP A 10 27.97 1.27 8.78
N ASN A 11 28.53 1.02 7.59
CA ASN A 11 29.63 1.83 7.08
C ASN A 11 29.14 3.25 6.70
N ARG A 12 30.08 4.18 6.47
CA ARG A 12 29.75 5.59 6.16
C ARG A 12 28.83 5.72 4.93
N GLN A 13 29.03 4.91 3.90
CA GLN A 13 28.22 4.95 2.68
C GLN A 13 26.77 4.54 2.95
N LYS A 14 26.55 3.48 3.74
CA LYS A 14 25.21 3.07 4.19
C LYS A 14 24.54 4.14 5.04
N ARG A 15 25.27 4.77 5.98
CA ARG A 15 24.72 5.90 6.76
C ARG A 15 24.23 7.05 5.88
N ILE A 16 25.04 7.44 4.89
CA ILE A 16 24.68 8.50 3.94
C ILE A 16 23.46 8.08 3.11
N TYR A 17 23.44 6.83 2.63
CA TYR A 17 22.32 6.29 1.88
C TYR A 17 21.02 6.31 2.69
N ASP A 18 21.04 5.79 3.91
CA ASP A 18 19.86 5.72 4.78
C ASP A 18 19.40 7.12 5.22
N ALA A 19 20.33 8.04 5.49
CA ALA A 19 19.99 9.44 5.77
C ALA A 19 19.36 10.13 4.56
N THR A 20 19.86 9.86 3.35
CA THR A 20 19.29 10.40 2.10
C THR A 20 17.89 9.84 1.86
N LEU A 21 17.72 8.53 2.02
CA LEU A 21 16.42 7.86 1.91
C LEU A 21 15.42 8.42 2.93
N ALA A 22 15.81 8.51 4.20
CA ALA A 22 14.98 9.07 5.26
C ALA A 22 14.58 10.51 4.93
N SER A 23 15.53 11.34 4.46
CA SER A 23 15.25 12.72 4.06
C SER A 23 14.24 12.82 2.92
N LEU A 24 14.37 11.99 1.88
CA LEU A 24 13.43 11.96 0.75
C LEU A 24 12.03 11.49 1.16
N VAL A 25 11.95 10.46 2.01
CA VAL A 25 10.68 9.94 2.56
C VAL A 25 10.01 10.99 3.44
N SER A 26 10.75 11.59 4.36
CA SER A 26 10.24 12.66 5.24
C SER A 26 9.80 13.88 4.43
N ALA A 27 10.56 14.30 3.43
CA ALA A 27 10.19 15.41 2.56
C ALA A 27 8.89 15.11 1.79
N SER A 28 8.73 13.89 1.25
CA SER A 28 7.50 13.47 0.57
C SER A 28 6.29 13.53 1.52
N ILE A 29 6.42 13.01 2.74
CA ILE A 29 5.32 13.02 3.72
C ILE A 29 4.97 14.45 4.14
N VAL A 30 5.96 15.24 4.55
CA VAL A 30 5.75 16.63 5.01
C VAL A 30 5.14 17.48 3.89
N LEU A 31 5.67 17.39 2.67
CA LEU A 31 5.17 18.17 1.54
C LEU A 31 3.73 17.79 1.19
N PHE A 32 3.40 16.49 1.19
CA PHE A 32 2.04 16.02 0.99
C PHE A 32 1.09 16.61 2.04
N ILE A 33 1.48 16.56 3.32
CA ILE A 33 0.69 17.07 4.45
C ILE A 33 0.48 18.58 4.33
N VAL A 34 1.55 19.34 4.09
CA VAL A 34 1.48 20.81 3.97
C VAL A 34 0.56 21.23 2.83
N VAL A 35 0.73 20.66 1.64
CA VAL A 35 -0.13 20.98 0.48
C VAL A 35 -1.58 20.59 0.76
N SER A 36 -1.82 19.43 1.41
CA SER A 36 -3.17 18.96 1.74
C SER A 36 -3.86 19.86 2.77
N ILE A 37 -3.14 20.37 3.79
CA ILE A 37 -3.67 21.31 4.79
C ILE A 37 -3.99 22.66 4.15
N VAL A 38 -3.09 23.19 3.30
CA VAL A 38 -3.32 24.47 2.61
C VAL A 38 -4.56 24.37 1.73
N LYS A 39 -4.75 23.25 1.03
CA LYS A 39 -5.93 23.02 0.19
C LYS A 39 -7.20 22.75 1.00
N ASN A 40 -7.09 22.00 2.09
CA ASN A 40 -8.21 21.53 2.90
C ASN A 40 -7.88 21.67 4.41
N PRO A 41 -8.05 22.87 5.00
CA PRO A 41 -7.70 23.13 6.39
C PRO A 41 -8.46 22.27 7.41
N GLY A 42 -9.62 21.73 7.02
CA GLY A 42 -10.42 20.85 7.86
C GLY A 42 -9.96 19.39 7.91
N SER A 43 -8.85 19.02 7.25
CA SER A 43 -8.34 17.64 7.23
C SER A 43 -7.82 17.21 8.60
N THR A 44 -8.18 16.01 9.06
CA THR A 44 -7.68 15.48 10.33
C THR A 44 -6.24 14.96 10.18
N ALA A 45 -5.49 14.94 11.29
CA ALA A 45 -4.11 14.46 11.29
C ALA A 45 -4.01 12.99 10.83
N GLU A 46 -4.95 12.16 11.27
CA GLU A 46 -5.05 10.74 10.91
C GLU A 46 -5.24 10.57 9.41
N THR A 47 -6.16 11.34 8.81
CA THR A 47 -6.43 11.32 7.37
C THR A 47 -5.18 11.69 6.58
N LEU A 48 -4.49 12.76 7.00
CA LEU A 48 -3.26 13.23 6.37
C LEU A 48 -2.14 12.19 6.47
N MET A 49 -2.00 11.51 7.61
CA MET A 49 -1.02 10.44 7.82
C MET A 49 -1.33 9.19 6.98
N ILE A 50 -2.59 8.73 6.95
CA ILE A 50 -3.02 7.58 6.14
C ILE A 50 -2.70 7.83 4.66
N ARG A 51 -3.02 9.01 4.14
CA ARG A 51 -2.86 9.36 2.71
C ARG A 51 -1.39 9.59 2.33
N SER A 52 -0.63 10.33 3.14
CA SER A 52 0.78 10.64 2.86
C SER A 52 1.68 9.41 2.92
N THR A 53 1.45 8.51 3.89
CA THR A 53 2.19 7.25 4.01
C THR A 53 1.83 6.27 2.88
N SER A 54 0.54 6.19 2.50
CA SER A 54 0.08 5.42 1.34
C SER A 54 0.77 5.85 0.03
N TRP A 55 0.72 7.16 -0.27
CA TRP A 55 1.37 7.73 -1.46
C TRP A 55 2.87 7.46 -1.49
N THR A 56 3.54 7.71 -0.37
CA THR A 56 5.01 7.53 -0.29
C THR A 56 5.38 6.05 -0.42
N ALA A 57 4.59 5.12 0.13
CA ALA A 57 4.80 3.69 0.00
C ALA A 57 4.65 3.21 -1.45
N ILE A 58 3.57 3.60 -2.15
CA ILE A 58 3.34 3.16 -3.53
C ILE A 58 4.38 3.76 -4.49
N LEU A 59 4.77 5.02 -4.29
CA LEU A 59 5.83 5.66 -5.08
C LEU A 59 7.17 4.92 -4.89
N LEU A 60 7.52 4.61 -3.64
CA LEU A 60 8.74 3.89 -3.31
C LEU A 60 8.73 2.46 -3.89
N LEU A 61 7.59 1.77 -3.86
CA LEU A 61 7.44 0.44 -4.47
C LEU A 61 7.69 0.46 -5.98
N HIS A 62 7.15 1.45 -6.71
CA HIS A 62 7.41 1.60 -8.14
C HIS A 62 8.90 1.80 -8.42
N VAL A 63 9.57 2.66 -7.64
CA VAL A 63 11.02 2.86 -7.75
C VAL A 63 11.78 1.55 -7.51
N ILE A 64 11.45 0.82 -6.45
CA ILE A 64 12.08 -0.47 -6.10
C ILE A 64 11.96 -1.47 -7.25
N LEU A 65 10.77 -1.61 -7.82
CA LEU A 65 10.51 -2.54 -8.92
C LEU A 65 11.24 -2.13 -10.21
N CYS A 66 11.52 -0.85 -10.43
CA CYS A 66 12.27 -0.39 -11.60
C CYS A 66 13.79 -0.64 -11.50
N ILE A 67 14.38 -0.63 -10.30
CA ILE A 67 15.84 -0.75 -10.11
C ILE A 67 16.40 -2.04 -10.74
N GLY A 68 15.71 -3.16 -10.58
CA GLY A 68 16.16 -4.46 -11.09
C GLY A 68 16.25 -4.53 -12.62
N PRO A 69 15.16 -4.23 -13.36
CA PRO A 69 15.19 -4.12 -14.81
C PRO A 69 16.17 -3.05 -15.33
N LEU A 70 16.23 -1.87 -14.70
CA LEU A 70 17.15 -0.81 -15.10
C LEU A 70 18.61 -1.27 -15.02
N ALA A 71 18.99 -1.97 -13.95
CA ALA A 71 20.34 -2.53 -13.80
C ALA A 71 20.70 -3.60 -14.85
N ARG A 72 19.70 -4.32 -15.39
CA ARG A 72 19.91 -5.28 -16.50
C ARG A 72 20.02 -4.59 -17.84
N LEU A 73 19.27 -3.52 -18.04
CA LEU A 73 19.31 -2.73 -19.27
C LEU A 73 20.60 -1.91 -19.34
N ASP A 74 21.04 -1.33 -18.23
CA ASP A 74 22.21 -0.46 -18.10
C ASP A 74 22.94 -0.68 -16.76
N ALA A 75 24.21 -1.08 -16.85
CA ALA A 75 25.04 -1.41 -15.70
C ALA A 75 25.31 -0.20 -14.77
N ARG A 76 25.11 1.04 -15.23
CA ARG A 76 25.27 2.25 -14.41
C ARG A 76 24.29 2.29 -13.22
N PHE A 77 23.19 1.53 -13.26
CA PHE A 77 22.21 1.42 -12.16
C PHE A 77 22.58 0.38 -11.09
N LEU A 78 23.65 -0.41 -11.27
CA LEU A 78 24.11 -1.40 -10.27
C LEU A 78 24.33 -0.83 -8.85
N PRO A 79 24.82 0.41 -8.65
CA PRO A 79 24.95 0.99 -7.32
C PRO A 79 23.63 1.08 -6.55
N LEU A 80 22.51 1.37 -7.25
CA LEU A 80 21.18 1.46 -6.64
C LEU A 80 20.63 0.08 -6.29
N LEU A 81 21.03 -0.95 -7.04
CA LEU A 81 20.64 -2.35 -6.78
C LEU A 81 21.15 -2.84 -5.42
N TYR A 82 22.35 -2.40 -5.01
CA TYR A 82 23.04 -2.89 -3.80
C TYR A 82 22.27 -2.58 -2.51
N ASN A 83 21.59 -1.43 -2.44
CA ASN A 83 20.84 -1.00 -1.25
C ASN A 83 19.32 -1.13 -1.41
N ARG A 84 18.85 -1.88 -2.41
CA ARG A 84 17.40 -2.06 -2.67
C ARG A 84 16.63 -2.67 -1.49
N ARG A 85 17.30 -3.47 -0.64
CA ARG A 85 16.66 -4.10 0.53
C ARG A 85 16.24 -3.06 1.58
N HIS A 86 17.05 -2.02 1.78
CA HIS A 86 16.73 -0.93 2.70
C HIS A 86 15.48 -0.17 2.22
N LEU A 87 15.37 0.11 0.91
CA LEU A 87 14.16 0.69 0.32
C LEU A 87 12.93 -0.20 0.56
N GLY A 88 13.07 -1.51 0.34
CA GLY A 88 11.99 -2.48 0.54
C GLY A 88 11.47 -2.51 1.98
N VAL A 89 12.38 -2.50 2.96
CA VAL A 89 12.01 -2.48 4.38
C VAL A 89 11.37 -1.13 4.76
N THR A 90 11.91 0.00 4.30
CA THR A 90 11.29 1.31 4.52
C THR A 90 9.89 1.40 3.90
N MET A 91 9.71 0.89 2.68
CA MET A 91 8.42 0.82 2.01
C MET A 91 7.41 -0.03 2.80
N PHE A 92 7.84 -1.19 3.31
CA PHE A 92 7.01 -2.02 4.17
C PHE A 92 6.55 -1.26 5.42
N PHE A 93 7.44 -0.54 6.12
CA PHE A 93 7.04 0.21 7.31
C PHE A 93 6.04 1.33 6.99
N LEU A 94 6.20 2.03 5.86
CA LEU A 94 5.21 3.01 5.41
C LEU A 94 3.85 2.35 5.13
N ALA A 95 3.85 1.20 4.44
CA ALA A 95 2.63 0.43 4.17
C ALA A 95 1.98 -0.12 5.46
N PHE A 96 2.79 -0.54 6.44
CA PHE A 96 2.32 -1.00 7.75
C PHE A 96 1.68 0.14 8.55
N VAL A 97 2.31 1.32 8.60
CA VAL A 97 1.73 2.50 9.26
C VAL A 97 0.41 2.90 8.58
N HIS A 98 0.38 2.93 7.25
CA HIS A 98 -0.85 3.16 6.50
C HIS A 98 -1.96 2.16 6.88
N ALA A 99 -1.66 0.87 6.85
CA ALA A 99 -2.62 -0.19 7.18
C ALA A 99 -3.08 -0.13 8.64
N ALA A 100 -2.17 0.08 9.59
CA ALA A 100 -2.49 0.17 11.01
C ALA A 100 -3.42 1.35 11.31
N LEU A 101 -3.11 2.53 10.76
CA LEU A 101 -3.95 3.72 10.91
C LEU A 101 -5.32 3.54 10.22
N ALA A 102 -5.36 2.95 9.02
CA ALA A 102 -6.61 2.68 8.32
C ALA A 102 -7.50 1.67 9.07
N ILE A 103 -6.93 0.57 9.55
CA ILE A 103 -7.64 -0.42 10.37
C ILE A 103 -8.17 0.23 11.64
N PHE A 104 -7.35 1.03 12.33
CA PHE A 104 -7.82 1.72 13.52
C PHE A 104 -8.98 2.68 13.21
N GLN A 105 -8.82 3.54 12.22
CA GLN A 105 -9.82 4.55 11.88
C GLN A 105 -11.15 3.97 11.39
N PHE A 106 -11.10 2.98 10.50
CA PHE A 106 -12.31 2.49 9.82
C PHE A 106 -12.94 1.28 10.52
N HIS A 107 -12.14 0.47 11.22
CA HIS A 107 -12.57 -0.83 11.72
C HIS A 107 -12.57 -0.97 13.24
N ALA A 108 -11.81 -0.15 13.98
CA ALA A 108 -11.80 -0.22 15.45
C ALA A 108 -13.04 0.40 16.08
N LEU A 109 -13.17 0.23 17.40
CA LEU A 109 -14.25 0.81 18.22
C LEU A 109 -15.67 0.39 17.82
N GLY A 110 -15.81 -0.70 17.04
CA GLY A 110 -17.08 -1.36 16.75
C GLY A 110 -17.18 -2.73 17.42
N LYS A 111 -18.32 -3.41 17.24
CA LYS A 111 -18.59 -4.73 17.85
C LYS A 111 -17.75 -5.87 17.28
N ALA A 112 -17.33 -5.76 16.02
CA ALA A 112 -16.53 -6.78 15.34
C ALA A 112 -15.02 -6.60 15.59
N ASN A 113 -14.25 -7.69 15.56
CA ASN A 113 -12.79 -7.61 15.59
C ASN A 113 -12.27 -6.78 14.38
N PRO A 114 -11.37 -5.81 14.60
CA PRO A 114 -10.92 -4.91 13.52
C PRO A 114 -10.28 -5.66 12.34
N VAL A 115 -9.45 -6.67 12.60
CA VAL A 115 -8.77 -7.43 11.55
C VAL A 115 -9.76 -8.30 10.77
N VAL A 116 -10.69 -8.97 11.46
CA VAL A 116 -11.74 -9.77 10.79
C VAL A 116 -12.64 -8.88 9.94
N SER A 117 -12.88 -7.64 10.38
CA SER A 117 -13.74 -6.72 9.65
C SER A 117 -13.20 -6.26 8.30
N VAL A 118 -11.88 -6.26 8.10
CA VAL A 118 -11.23 -5.99 6.79
C VAL A 118 -11.72 -6.98 5.72
N PHE A 119 -12.06 -8.20 6.12
CA PHE A 119 -12.50 -9.26 5.22
C PHE A 119 -14.02 -9.39 5.12
N THR A 120 -14.76 -8.76 6.04
CA THR A 120 -16.22 -8.97 6.18
C THR A 120 -17.05 -7.72 5.97
N ALA A 121 -16.43 -6.53 5.86
CA ALA A 121 -17.13 -5.26 5.62
C ALA A 121 -17.88 -5.18 4.27
N TYR A 122 -17.62 -6.12 3.35
CA TYR A 122 -18.19 -6.16 2.00
C TYR A 122 -18.92 -7.48 1.71
N ARG A 123 -19.40 -8.20 2.74
CA ARG A 123 -20.01 -9.52 2.56
C ARG A 123 -21.25 -9.48 1.64
N ALA A 124 -22.05 -8.42 1.71
CA ALA A 124 -23.20 -8.28 0.82
C ALA A 124 -22.82 -8.07 -0.67
N ASP A 125 -21.54 -7.78 -0.98
CA ASP A 125 -21.05 -7.67 -2.36
C ASP A 125 -20.52 -8.99 -2.91
N TYR A 126 -20.38 -10.01 -2.05
CA TYR A 126 -19.58 -11.20 -2.34
C TYR A 126 -20.31 -12.30 -3.12
N ASP A 127 -21.56 -12.08 -3.53
CA ASP A 127 -22.26 -13.03 -4.38
C ASP A 127 -22.00 -12.68 -5.86
N PRO A 128 -21.07 -13.39 -6.54
CA PRO A 128 -20.66 -13.07 -7.91
C PRO A 128 -21.76 -13.40 -8.93
N PHE A 129 -22.81 -14.09 -8.52
CA PHE A 129 -23.87 -14.60 -9.39
C PHE A 129 -25.24 -13.99 -9.08
N ASN A 130 -25.56 -13.65 -7.81
CA ASN A 130 -26.85 -13.09 -7.41
C ASN A 130 -26.77 -11.91 -6.42
N GLY A 131 -25.57 -11.41 -6.11
CA GLY A 131 -25.42 -10.22 -5.28
C GLY A 131 -25.97 -8.97 -5.97
N PRO A 132 -26.23 -7.88 -5.24
CA PRO A 132 -26.50 -6.57 -5.87
C PRO A 132 -25.32 -6.09 -6.76
N ALA A 133 -24.16 -6.76 -6.67
CA ALA A 133 -22.86 -6.39 -7.20
C ALA A 133 -22.53 -7.04 -8.56
N GLY A 134 -23.22 -6.61 -9.61
CA GLY A 134 -22.72 -6.75 -10.98
C GLY A 134 -21.74 -5.64 -11.41
N SER A 135 -21.43 -4.69 -10.52
CA SER A 135 -20.66 -3.48 -10.83
C SER A 135 -19.25 -3.51 -10.24
N LEU A 136 -18.26 -3.12 -11.06
CA LEU A 136 -16.86 -2.89 -10.66
C LEU A 136 -16.76 -1.91 -9.46
N ALA A 137 -17.73 -1.01 -9.28
CA ALA A 137 -17.78 -0.12 -8.12
C ALA A 137 -17.93 -0.88 -6.79
N GLN A 138 -18.46 -2.12 -6.82
CA GLN A 138 -18.73 -2.93 -5.64
C GLN A 138 -17.67 -4.00 -5.31
N PHE A 139 -16.48 -3.90 -5.88
CA PHE A 139 -15.39 -4.85 -5.62
C PHE A 139 -14.78 -4.74 -4.19
N PRO A 140 -14.47 -5.86 -3.49
CA PRO A 140 -13.86 -5.86 -2.15
C PRO A 140 -12.34 -5.69 -2.23
N PHE A 141 -11.86 -4.46 -2.15
CA PHE A 141 -10.44 -4.12 -2.40
C PHE A 141 -9.53 -4.23 -1.16
N GLU A 142 -10.09 -4.20 0.05
CA GLU A 142 -9.33 -4.28 1.30
C GLU A 142 -8.58 -5.63 1.50
N PRO A 143 -9.19 -6.81 1.22
CA PRO A 143 -8.49 -8.10 1.28
C PRO A 143 -7.21 -8.17 0.43
N PHE A 144 -7.18 -7.48 -0.72
CA PHE A 144 -6.00 -7.41 -1.58
C PHE A 144 -4.87 -6.60 -0.94
N GLY A 145 -5.20 -5.51 -0.24
CA GLY A 145 -4.25 -4.76 0.57
C GLY A 145 -3.68 -5.61 1.72
N ALA A 146 -4.54 -6.38 2.41
CA ALA A 146 -4.13 -7.29 3.47
C ALA A 146 -3.21 -8.42 2.97
N LEU A 147 -3.55 -9.04 1.83
CA LEU A 147 -2.71 -10.06 1.18
C LEU A 147 -1.34 -9.50 0.82
N ALA A 148 -1.30 -8.32 0.19
CA ALA A 148 -0.04 -7.65 -0.13
C ALA A 148 0.78 -7.36 1.13
N LEU A 149 0.16 -6.86 2.21
CA LEU A 149 0.85 -6.56 3.46
C LEU A 149 1.49 -7.82 4.08
N VAL A 150 0.81 -8.96 4.06
CA VAL A 150 1.36 -10.24 4.54
C VAL A 150 2.58 -10.65 3.72
N ILE A 151 2.50 -10.58 2.39
CA ILE A 151 3.64 -10.90 1.51
C ILE A 151 4.81 -9.95 1.77
N LEU A 152 4.55 -8.65 1.86
CA LEU A 152 5.57 -7.63 2.11
C LEU A 152 6.19 -7.79 3.51
N PHE A 153 5.42 -8.16 4.52
CA PHE A 153 5.91 -8.48 5.86
C PHE A 153 6.88 -9.66 5.81
N LEU A 154 6.49 -10.77 5.16
CA LEU A 154 7.35 -11.94 5.01
C LEU A 154 8.67 -11.58 4.34
N MET A 155 8.62 -10.77 3.28
CA MET A 155 9.82 -10.28 2.58
C MET A 155 10.68 -9.36 3.45
N ALA A 156 10.07 -8.45 4.22
CA ALA A 156 10.78 -7.55 5.11
C ALA A 156 11.45 -8.29 6.28
N ALA A 157 10.72 -9.21 6.93
CA ALA A 157 11.19 -10.03 8.04
C ALA A 157 12.36 -10.95 7.62
N THR A 158 12.37 -11.38 6.37
CA THR A 158 13.41 -12.26 5.78
C THR A 158 14.47 -11.53 4.96
N SER A 159 14.55 -10.20 5.05
CA SER A 159 15.47 -9.37 4.26
C SER A 159 16.95 -9.50 4.67
N HIS A 160 17.23 -10.05 5.86
CA HIS A 160 18.57 -10.22 6.42
C HIS A 160 19.31 -11.44 5.85
N ASP A 161 20.64 -11.35 5.72
CA ASP A 161 21.49 -12.43 5.15
C ASP A 161 21.43 -13.75 5.95
N PHE A 162 21.02 -13.67 7.22
CA PHE A 162 20.72 -14.84 8.05
C PHE A 162 19.66 -15.74 7.39
N TRP A 163 18.56 -15.15 6.91
CA TRP A 163 17.47 -15.89 6.30
C TRP A 163 17.83 -16.44 4.93
N LEU A 164 18.66 -15.72 4.16
CA LEU A 164 19.17 -16.22 2.88
C LEU A 164 19.97 -17.52 3.05
N ARG A 165 20.79 -17.60 4.10
CA ARG A 165 21.58 -18.80 4.41
C ARG A 165 20.70 -19.96 4.89
N ASN A 166 19.68 -19.67 5.70
CA ASN A 166 18.87 -20.72 6.34
C ASN A 166 17.76 -21.27 5.46
N LEU A 167 17.16 -20.45 4.57
CA LEU A 167 16.04 -20.86 3.72
C LEU A 167 16.50 -21.51 2.40
N GLY A 168 17.77 -21.34 2.02
CA GLY A 168 18.30 -21.77 0.73
C GLY A 168 17.89 -20.84 -0.43
N ALA A 169 18.72 -20.80 -1.47
CA ALA A 169 18.59 -19.84 -2.57
C ALA A 169 17.28 -19.98 -3.37
N SER A 170 16.80 -21.22 -3.57
CA SER A 170 15.60 -21.51 -4.35
C SER A 170 14.33 -21.00 -3.66
N PHE A 171 14.17 -21.30 -2.36
CA PHE A 171 13.03 -20.82 -1.58
C PHE A 171 13.07 -19.31 -1.39
N TRP A 172 14.26 -18.75 -1.09
CA TRP A 172 14.43 -17.31 -0.96
C TRP A 172 14.02 -16.57 -2.25
N LYS A 173 14.38 -17.13 -3.41
CA LYS A 173 13.98 -16.60 -4.72
C LYS A 173 12.47 -16.73 -4.95
N LEU A 174 11.86 -17.87 -4.62
CA LEU A 174 10.41 -18.08 -4.73
C LEU A 174 9.65 -17.03 -3.91
N MET A 175 10.02 -16.85 -2.64
CA MET A 175 9.42 -15.84 -1.76
C MET A 175 9.59 -14.42 -2.32
N HIS A 176 10.74 -14.10 -2.91
CA HIS A 176 10.93 -12.79 -3.56
C HIS A 176 10.12 -12.63 -4.84
N LEU A 177 9.75 -13.71 -5.54
CA LEU A 177 8.84 -13.64 -6.69
C LEU A 177 7.40 -13.32 -6.27
N LEU A 178 7.01 -13.57 -5.01
CA LEU A 178 5.70 -13.16 -4.49
C LEU A 178 5.50 -11.63 -4.52
N VAL A 179 6.57 -10.84 -4.67
CA VAL A 179 6.46 -9.38 -4.85
C VAL A 179 5.56 -9.01 -6.04
N TYR A 180 5.50 -9.83 -7.09
CA TYR A 180 4.62 -9.58 -8.23
C TYR A 180 3.15 -9.87 -7.90
N VAL A 181 2.89 -10.87 -7.07
CA VAL A 181 1.55 -11.12 -6.52
C VAL A 181 1.13 -9.98 -5.60
N ALA A 182 2.03 -9.52 -4.72
CA ALA A 182 1.79 -8.36 -3.88
C ALA A 182 1.52 -7.09 -4.71
N TYR A 183 2.32 -6.83 -5.74
CA TYR A 183 2.13 -5.67 -6.62
C TYR A 183 0.81 -5.74 -7.39
N GLY A 184 0.44 -6.90 -7.95
CA GLY A 184 -0.86 -7.10 -8.57
C GLY A 184 -2.02 -6.87 -7.60
N SER A 185 -1.91 -7.39 -6.37
CA SER A 185 -2.88 -7.12 -5.30
C SER A 185 -2.96 -5.63 -4.95
N LEU A 186 -1.82 -4.93 -4.88
CA LEU A 186 -1.78 -3.50 -4.60
C LEU A 186 -2.39 -2.66 -5.72
N LEU A 187 -2.21 -3.05 -6.98
CA LEU A 187 -2.89 -2.37 -8.10
C LEU A 187 -4.41 -2.48 -7.97
N VAL A 188 -4.93 -3.64 -7.59
CA VAL A 188 -6.36 -3.82 -7.29
C VAL A 188 -6.77 -2.98 -6.08
N HIS A 189 -6.03 -3.06 -4.97
CA HIS A 189 -6.30 -2.28 -3.77
C HIS A 189 -6.36 -0.77 -4.05
N VAL A 190 -5.37 -0.22 -4.78
CA VAL A 190 -5.30 1.22 -5.11
C VAL A 190 -6.37 1.60 -6.13
N ALA A 191 -6.58 0.79 -7.17
CA ALA A 191 -7.56 1.08 -8.21
C ALA A 191 -8.99 1.14 -7.66
N TYR A 192 -9.36 0.22 -6.77
CA TYR A 192 -10.70 0.16 -6.21
C TYR A 192 -10.85 0.96 -4.89
N GLY A 193 -9.76 1.29 -4.20
CA GLY A 193 -9.79 2.14 -3.01
C GLY A 193 -9.68 3.64 -3.32
N VAL A 194 -8.57 4.05 -3.93
CA VAL A 194 -8.26 5.47 -4.14
C VAL A 194 -8.96 6.01 -5.39
N LEU A 195 -8.94 5.30 -6.52
CA LEU A 195 -9.50 5.86 -7.77
C LEU A 195 -11.04 5.96 -7.76
N GLN A 196 -11.71 5.26 -6.84
CA GLN A 196 -13.15 5.44 -6.64
C GLN A 196 -13.50 6.72 -5.87
N SER A 197 -12.63 7.15 -4.95
CA SER A 197 -12.84 8.38 -4.17
C SER A 197 -12.26 9.61 -4.88
N GLU A 198 -11.08 9.45 -5.48
CA GLU A 198 -10.38 10.51 -6.18
C GLU A 198 -10.74 10.50 -7.68
N ARG A 199 -11.71 11.33 -8.05
CA ARG A 199 -12.16 11.49 -9.45
C ARG A 199 -11.17 12.24 -10.33
N SER A 200 -10.07 12.74 -9.77
CA SER A 200 -9.09 13.50 -10.53
C SER A 200 -8.33 12.58 -11.50
N PRO A 201 -8.22 12.95 -12.80
CA PRO A 201 -7.49 12.15 -13.78
C PRO A 201 -6.00 12.02 -13.45
N ILE A 202 -5.47 12.89 -12.59
CA ILE A 202 -4.07 12.86 -12.14
C ILE A 202 -3.77 11.57 -11.36
N TYR A 203 -4.69 11.11 -10.51
CA TYR A 203 -4.51 9.87 -9.74
C TYR A 203 -4.49 8.64 -10.66
N ILE A 204 -5.44 8.59 -11.61
CA ILE A 204 -5.53 7.52 -12.61
C ILE A 204 -4.26 7.52 -13.48
N GLY A 205 -3.87 8.67 -13.98
CA GLY A 205 -2.67 8.85 -14.80
C GLY A 205 -1.40 8.45 -14.07
N ALA A 206 -1.23 8.84 -12.80
CA ALA A 206 -0.05 8.47 -12.00
C ALA A 206 0.02 6.96 -11.74
N ALA A 207 -1.09 6.33 -11.36
CA ALA A 207 -1.15 4.88 -11.13
C ALA A 207 -0.87 4.10 -12.43
N ALA A 208 -1.51 4.49 -13.54
CA ALA A 208 -1.31 3.87 -14.85
C ALA A 208 0.12 4.05 -15.35
N LEU A 209 0.69 5.26 -15.23
CA LEU A 209 2.07 5.54 -15.60
C LEU A 209 3.04 4.65 -14.82
N GLY A 210 2.86 4.54 -13.50
CA GLY A 210 3.66 3.66 -12.65
C GLY A 210 3.62 2.20 -13.13
N ALA A 211 2.42 1.66 -13.37
CA ALA A 211 2.22 0.29 -13.85
C ALA A 211 2.83 0.06 -15.23
N VAL A 212 2.61 0.98 -16.18
CA VAL A 212 3.15 0.90 -17.55
C VAL A 212 4.68 0.96 -17.53
N VAL A 213 5.28 1.84 -16.75
CA VAL A 213 6.74 1.95 -16.62
C VAL A 213 7.32 0.65 -16.05
N VAL A 214 6.77 0.14 -14.95
CA VAL A 214 7.20 -1.12 -14.33
C VAL A 214 7.09 -2.26 -15.34
N LEU A 215 5.93 -2.45 -15.97
CA LEU A 215 5.69 -3.53 -16.92
C LEU A 215 6.63 -3.43 -18.12
N THR A 216 6.75 -2.25 -18.73
CA THR A 216 7.59 -2.02 -19.91
C THR A 216 9.06 -2.32 -19.61
N LEU A 217 9.59 -1.81 -18.49
CA LEU A 217 10.97 -2.08 -18.11
C LEU A 217 11.23 -3.57 -17.88
N HIS A 218 10.31 -4.28 -17.23
CA HIS A 218 10.44 -5.73 -17.03
C HIS A 218 10.39 -6.50 -18.36
N LEU A 219 9.50 -6.13 -19.29
CA LEU A 219 9.42 -6.74 -20.62
C LEU A 219 10.68 -6.47 -21.46
N LEU A 220 11.21 -5.25 -21.43
CA LEU A 220 12.44 -4.89 -22.14
C LEU A 220 13.64 -5.65 -21.56
N ALA A 221 13.76 -5.71 -20.24
CA ALA A 221 14.81 -6.48 -19.57
C ALA A 221 14.70 -7.97 -19.92
N TYR A 222 13.48 -8.53 -19.88
CA TYR A 222 13.23 -9.92 -20.30
C TYR A 222 13.64 -10.17 -21.74
N ARG A 223 13.25 -9.31 -22.69
CA ARG A 223 13.60 -9.45 -24.12
C ARG A 223 15.12 -9.43 -24.34
N LYS A 224 15.84 -8.52 -23.67
CA LYS A 224 17.31 -8.42 -23.74
C LYS A 224 17.98 -9.71 -23.23
N GLU A 225 17.55 -10.19 -22.07
CA GLU A 225 18.07 -11.43 -21.46
C GLU A 225 17.72 -12.66 -22.31
N ALA A 226 16.47 -12.78 -22.78
CA ALA A 226 16.02 -13.91 -23.60
C ALA A 226 16.76 -14.00 -24.95
N LYS A 227 17.04 -12.85 -25.60
CA LYS A 227 17.86 -12.81 -26.82
C LYS A 227 19.29 -13.30 -26.54
N THR A 228 19.85 -12.88 -25.41
CA THR A 228 21.19 -13.29 -24.96
C THR A 228 21.24 -14.80 -24.66
N ASP A 229 20.21 -15.34 -24.00
CA ASP A 229 20.12 -16.77 -23.66
C ASP A 229 19.91 -17.65 -24.91
N ARG A 230 19.07 -17.21 -25.87
CA ARG A 230 18.85 -17.92 -27.15
C ARG A 230 20.12 -17.97 -28.01
N ALA A 231 20.84 -16.86 -28.12
CA ALA A 231 22.09 -16.80 -28.87
C ALA A 231 23.17 -17.75 -28.30
N LYS A 232 23.15 -18.01 -26.98
CA LYS A 232 24.09 -18.90 -26.31
C LYS A 232 23.73 -20.40 -26.43
N SER A 233 22.46 -20.74 -26.64
CA SER A 233 22.02 -22.14 -26.69
C SER A 233 22.16 -22.80 -28.06
N ALA A 234 22.50 -22.06 -29.13
CA ALA A 234 22.38 -22.50 -30.51
C ALA A 234 23.66 -23.05 -31.19
N ALA A 235 24.81 -23.11 -30.51
CA ALA A 235 26.06 -23.60 -31.11
C ALA A 235 26.74 -24.63 -30.19
N GLU A 236 26.54 -25.92 -30.48
CA GLU A 236 27.30 -27.02 -29.87
C GLU A 236 28.41 -27.48 -30.82
N HIS A 237 29.57 -27.82 -30.28
CA HIS A 237 30.72 -28.35 -31.02
C HIS A 237 31.49 -29.33 -30.13
N ASP A 238 31.61 -30.60 -30.55
CA ASP A 238 32.34 -31.67 -29.85
C ASP A 238 32.03 -31.80 -28.34
N GLY A 239 30.75 -31.67 -27.97
CA GLY A 239 30.31 -31.73 -26.57
C GLY A 239 30.59 -30.46 -25.75
N TYR A 240 31.20 -29.44 -26.35
CA TYR A 240 31.30 -28.10 -25.79
C TYR A 240 30.16 -27.21 -26.33
N ARG A 241 29.69 -26.28 -25.52
CA ARG A 241 28.66 -25.32 -25.93
C ARG A 241 29.25 -23.94 -26.06
N PHE A 242 28.90 -23.25 -27.13
CA PHE A 242 29.27 -21.87 -27.33
C PHE A 242 28.79 -21.03 -26.16
N ALA A 243 29.70 -20.27 -25.59
CA ALA A 243 29.43 -19.49 -24.40
C ALA A 243 29.49 -17.99 -24.69
N TYR A 244 30.55 -17.53 -25.37
CA TYR A 244 30.74 -16.12 -25.70
C TYR A 244 31.82 -15.93 -26.77
N ARG A 245 31.92 -14.74 -27.38
CA ARG A 245 33.10 -14.39 -28.21
C ARG A 245 34.30 -14.08 -27.32
N ALA A 246 35.43 -14.76 -27.52
CA ALA A 246 36.62 -14.62 -26.69
C ALA A 246 37.17 -13.18 -26.71
N GLU A 247 37.19 -12.57 -27.90
CA GLU A 247 37.59 -11.18 -28.14
C GLU A 247 36.63 -10.15 -27.51
N SER A 248 35.44 -10.56 -27.06
CA SER A 248 34.49 -9.65 -26.39
C SER A 248 34.62 -9.71 -24.86
N ILE A 249 35.55 -10.51 -24.34
CA ILE A 249 35.88 -10.59 -22.92
C ILE A 249 37.10 -9.72 -22.67
N ALA A 250 36.90 -8.62 -21.94
CA ALA A 250 37.99 -7.73 -21.55
C ALA A 250 38.92 -8.41 -20.52
N GLU A 251 40.22 -8.10 -20.60
CA GLU A 251 41.22 -8.56 -19.65
C GLU A 251 40.84 -8.21 -18.20
N GLY A 252 40.97 -9.18 -17.29
CA GLY A 252 40.62 -9.04 -15.89
C GLY A 252 39.11 -8.94 -15.60
N ARG A 253 38.23 -9.17 -16.58
CA ARG A 253 36.76 -9.06 -16.41
C ARG A 253 36.03 -10.37 -16.69
N GLY A 254 34.89 -10.51 -16.04
CA GLY A 254 33.99 -11.65 -16.15
C GLY A 254 32.84 -11.45 -17.14
N LYS A 255 32.36 -12.53 -17.75
CA LYS A 255 31.08 -12.62 -18.45
C LYS A 255 30.29 -13.83 -17.96
N VAL A 256 29.04 -13.61 -17.58
CA VAL A 256 28.14 -14.70 -17.16
C VAL A 256 27.46 -15.33 -18.38
N VAL A 257 27.53 -16.64 -18.47
CA VAL A 257 26.97 -17.46 -19.55
C VAL A 257 26.18 -18.61 -18.96
N ARG A 258 25.22 -19.14 -19.72
CA ARG A 258 24.44 -20.32 -19.32
C ARG A 258 24.82 -21.48 -20.22
N VAL A 259 25.34 -22.54 -19.62
CA VAL A 259 25.84 -23.74 -20.31
C VAL A 259 25.38 -24.96 -19.52
N GLY A 260 24.77 -25.94 -20.18
CA GLY A 260 24.28 -27.15 -19.51
C GLY A 260 23.20 -26.92 -18.44
N GLY A 261 22.50 -25.78 -18.48
CA GLY A 261 21.53 -25.37 -17.45
C GLY A 261 22.13 -24.57 -16.28
N GLU A 262 23.46 -24.63 -16.10
CA GLU A 262 24.22 -23.93 -15.06
C GLU A 262 24.66 -22.51 -15.48
N ARG A 263 24.88 -21.63 -14.51
CA ARG A 263 25.47 -20.30 -14.75
C ARG A 263 26.98 -20.38 -14.54
N ILE A 264 27.73 -20.14 -15.59
CA ILE A 264 29.20 -20.17 -15.62
C ILE A 264 29.71 -18.74 -15.79
N ALA A 265 30.81 -18.42 -15.12
CA ALA A 265 31.54 -17.18 -15.25
C ALA A 265 32.79 -17.41 -16.10
N LEU A 266 32.89 -16.71 -17.23
CA LEU A 266 34.07 -16.67 -18.09
C LEU A 266 34.94 -15.49 -17.70
N PHE A 267 36.23 -15.69 -17.46
CA PHE A 267 37.19 -14.62 -17.19
C PHE A 267 38.33 -14.66 -18.19
N ARG A 268 38.78 -13.49 -18.65
CA ARG A 268 40.05 -13.37 -19.37
C ARG A 268 41.15 -12.96 -18.38
N HIS A 269 42.19 -13.77 -18.26
CA HIS A 269 43.35 -13.52 -17.42
C HIS A 269 44.63 -13.90 -18.18
N HIS A 270 45.59 -13.00 -18.28
CA HIS A 270 46.84 -13.22 -19.00
C HIS A 270 46.61 -13.76 -20.43
N ASP A 271 45.65 -13.16 -21.15
CA ASP A 271 45.22 -13.57 -22.49
C ASP A 271 44.69 -15.00 -22.62
N ARG A 272 44.23 -15.58 -21.50
CA ARG A 272 43.60 -16.89 -21.46
C ARG A 272 42.20 -16.80 -20.88
N ILE A 273 41.28 -17.60 -21.41
CA ILE A 273 39.90 -17.70 -20.96
C ILE A 273 39.76 -18.85 -19.97
N PHE A 274 39.28 -18.53 -18.79
CA PHE A 274 38.94 -19.46 -17.71
C PHE A 274 37.43 -19.51 -17.52
N ALA A 275 36.90 -20.68 -17.17
CA ALA A 275 35.49 -20.85 -16.84
C ALA A 275 35.33 -21.48 -15.46
N MET A 276 34.43 -20.90 -14.67
CA MET A 276 34.14 -21.35 -13.30
C MET A 276 32.66 -21.17 -12.97
N SER A 277 32.19 -21.80 -11.90
CA SER A 277 30.82 -21.60 -11.43
C SER A 277 30.60 -20.12 -11.14
N ASN A 278 29.49 -19.57 -11.65
CA ASN A 278 29.10 -18.21 -11.32
C ASN A 278 28.57 -18.07 -9.88
N VAL A 279 28.42 -19.18 -9.14
CA VAL A 279 27.86 -19.18 -7.78
C VAL A 279 28.99 -19.22 -6.75
N CYS A 280 29.25 -18.07 -6.14
CA CYS A 280 30.25 -17.92 -5.08
C CYS A 280 29.87 -18.83 -3.89
N ARG A 281 30.77 -19.72 -3.47
CA ARG A 281 30.55 -20.62 -2.33
C ARG A 281 30.41 -19.91 -0.97
N HIS A 282 30.78 -18.63 -0.86
CA HIS A 282 30.61 -17.87 0.38
C HIS A 282 29.13 -17.58 0.71
N GLN A 283 28.38 -17.00 -0.24
CA GLN A 283 26.97 -16.60 -0.04
C GLN A 283 26.09 -16.71 -1.31
N GLY A 284 26.56 -17.38 -2.35
CA GLY A 284 25.83 -17.55 -3.61
C GLY A 284 25.90 -16.36 -4.58
N GLY A 285 26.84 -15.43 -4.35
CA GLY A 285 27.01 -14.23 -5.19
C GLY A 285 27.48 -14.54 -6.63
N PRO A 286 27.15 -13.67 -7.60
CA PRO A 286 27.49 -13.84 -9.01
C PRO A 286 28.98 -13.51 -9.24
N VAL A 287 29.82 -14.54 -9.24
CA VAL A 287 31.27 -14.40 -9.39
C VAL A 287 31.62 -13.67 -10.68
N GLY A 288 30.97 -14.01 -11.79
CA GLY A 288 31.18 -13.45 -13.13
C GLY A 288 30.73 -12.02 -13.33
N GLU A 289 30.05 -11.41 -12.36
CA GLU A 289 29.87 -9.95 -12.31
C GLU A 289 31.08 -9.26 -11.70
N GLY A 290 32.04 -10.01 -11.14
CA GLY A 290 33.27 -9.52 -10.53
C GLY A 290 34.39 -9.16 -11.52
N ARG A 291 35.59 -9.02 -10.97
CA ARG A 291 36.83 -8.77 -11.73
C ARG A 291 37.99 -9.51 -11.11
N ILE A 292 39.08 -9.62 -11.84
CA ILE A 292 40.35 -10.09 -11.30
C ILE A 292 41.03 -8.94 -10.55
N ILE A 293 41.44 -9.23 -9.32
CA ILE A 293 42.21 -8.34 -8.43
C ILE A 293 43.31 -9.22 -7.83
N ASP A 294 44.56 -8.79 -7.96
CA ASP A 294 45.73 -9.51 -7.42
C ASP A 294 45.76 -10.99 -7.87
N GLY A 295 45.48 -11.24 -9.15
CA GLY A 295 45.43 -12.59 -9.74
C GLY A 295 44.20 -13.42 -9.37
N CYS A 296 43.31 -12.92 -8.51
CA CYS A 296 42.14 -13.65 -8.06
C CYS A 296 40.83 -13.07 -8.61
N VAL A 297 39.95 -13.95 -9.08
CA VAL A 297 38.56 -13.61 -9.37
C VAL A 297 37.87 -13.20 -8.07
N THR A 298 37.50 -11.92 -7.99
CA THR A 298 36.92 -11.31 -6.80
C THR A 298 35.42 -11.13 -6.96
N CYS A 299 34.65 -11.82 -6.13
CA CYS A 299 33.20 -11.74 -6.07
C CYS A 299 32.73 -10.32 -5.68
N PRO A 300 31.79 -9.72 -6.43
CA PRO A 300 31.39 -8.33 -6.25
C PRO A 300 30.55 -8.08 -4.98
N TRP A 301 30.07 -9.13 -4.32
CA TRP A 301 29.26 -9.00 -3.10
C TRP A 301 30.08 -8.66 -1.86
N HIS A 302 31.10 -9.47 -1.57
CA HIS A 302 31.86 -9.41 -0.31
C HIS A 302 33.37 -9.55 -0.51
N GLY A 303 33.85 -9.56 -1.76
CA GLY A 303 35.28 -9.66 -2.05
C GLY A 303 35.86 -11.05 -1.86
N TRP A 304 35.02 -12.08 -1.84
CA TRP A 304 35.52 -13.45 -1.81
C TRP A 304 36.30 -13.74 -3.08
N GLN A 305 37.48 -14.31 -2.91
CA GLN A 305 38.44 -14.50 -4.00
C GLN A 305 38.55 -15.98 -4.36
N TYR A 306 38.70 -16.24 -5.65
CA TYR A 306 38.98 -17.57 -6.20
C TYR A 306 40.06 -17.44 -7.25
N LYS A 307 40.98 -18.39 -7.28
CA LYS A 307 41.97 -18.50 -8.34
C LYS A 307 41.29 -18.93 -9.66
N PRO A 308 41.54 -18.25 -10.79
CA PRO A 308 41.01 -18.65 -12.10
C PRO A 308 41.29 -20.09 -12.49
N GLU A 309 42.45 -20.61 -12.11
CA GLU A 309 43.03 -21.85 -12.59
C GLU A 309 42.36 -23.07 -11.95
N ASP A 310 42.08 -23.04 -10.65
CA ASP A 310 41.62 -24.20 -9.90
C ASP A 310 40.32 -23.96 -9.10
N GLY A 311 39.82 -22.73 -9.11
CA GLY A 311 38.64 -22.30 -8.36
C GLY A 311 38.83 -22.29 -6.84
N CYS A 312 40.04 -22.50 -6.33
CA CYS A 312 40.36 -22.46 -4.92
C CYS A 312 40.43 -21.03 -4.40
N SER A 313 39.89 -20.78 -3.21
CA SER A 313 40.12 -19.49 -2.55
C SER A 313 41.56 -19.43 -2.00
N PRO A 314 42.26 -18.29 -2.11
CA PRO A 314 43.54 -18.10 -1.42
C PRO A 314 43.33 -18.01 0.11
N PRO A 315 44.35 -18.32 0.93
CA PRO A 315 44.30 -18.08 2.36
C PRO A 315 43.89 -16.63 2.69
N PRO A 316 43.05 -16.40 3.72
CA PRO A 316 42.60 -17.32 4.75
C PRO A 316 41.31 -18.10 4.41
N PHE A 317 40.85 -18.04 3.16
CA PHE A 317 39.61 -18.68 2.72
C PHE A 317 39.87 -20.14 2.28
N ALA A 318 38.84 -20.99 2.37
CA ALA A 318 38.96 -22.43 2.09
C ALA A 318 37.94 -22.95 1.07
N GLU A 319 37.02 -22.09 0.63
CA GLU A 319 35.97 -22.42 -0.31
C GLU A 319 36.51 -22.68 -1.71
N ILE A 320 35.89 -23.61 -2.43
CA ILE A 320 36.28 -24.00 -3.79
C ILE A 320 35.06 -23.96 -4.68
N ILE A 321 35.14 -23.23 -5.80
CA ILE A 321 34.12 -23.23 -6.84
C ILE A 321 34.53 -24.20 -7.97
N PRO A 322 33.58 -24.94 -8.57
CA PRO A 322 33.88 -25.78 -9.73
C PRO A 322 34.44 -24.96 -10.90
N THR A 323 35.43 -25.51 -11.60
CA THR A 323 35.95 -24.98 -12.88
C THR A 323 35.41 -25.82 -14.04
N TYR A 324 35.50 -25.28 -15.26
CA TYR A 324 35.02 -25.95 -16.48
C TYR A 324 36.07 -25.86 -17.58
N ASN A 325 36.15 -26.89 -18.41
CA ASN A 325 37.03 -26.87 -19.57
C ASN A 325 36.53 -25.87 -20.62
N VAL A 326 37.44 -25.06 -21.14
CA VAL A 326 37.19 -24.06 -22.17
C VAL A 326 37.99 -24.40 -23.42
N ARG A 327 37.41 -24.16 -24.59
CA ARG A 327 38.10 -24.14 -25.88
C ARG A 327 37.79 -22.84 -26.60
N VAL A 328 38.74 -22.31 -27.36
CA VAL A 328 38.51 -21.19 -28.26
C VAL A 328 38.61 -21.70 -29.69
N ILE A 329 37.52 -21.57 -30.45
CA ILE A 329 37.37 -22.07 -31.83
C ILE A 329 36.79 -20.92 -32.65
N ASP A 330 37.49 -20.51 -33.72
CA ASP A 330 37.11 -19.40 -34.61
C ASP A 330 36.73 -18.11 -33.85
N GLY A 331 37.47 -17.78 -32.80
CA GLY A 331 37.24 -16.61 -31.93
C GLY A 331 36.06 -16.76 -30.95
N GLY A 332 35.36 -17.89 -30.95
CA GLY A 332 34.33 -18.26 -29.99
C GLY A 332 34.89 -19.05 -28.81
N ALA A 333 34.56 -18.66 -27.57
CA ALA A 333 34.80 -19.44 -26.37
C ALA A 333 33.65 -20.45 -26.16
N TYR A 334 34.00 -21.73 -26.14
CA TYR A 334 33.14 -22.87 -25.92
C TYR A 334 33.46 -23.52 -24.57
N VAL A 335 32.44 -23.92 -23.81
CA VAL A 335 32.60 -24.48 -22.47
C VAL A 335 31.97 -25.86 -22.40
N HIS A 336 32.66 -26.81 -21.77
CA HIS A 336 32.12 -28.13 -21.51
C HIS A 336 31.02 -28.06 -20.44
N PRO A 337 29.85 -28.70 -20.61
CA PRO A 337 28.72 -28.54 -19.69
C PRO A 337 28.92 -29.20 -18.32
N ASN A 338 29.77 -30.23 -18.23
CA ASN A 338 30.07 -30.88 -16.96
C ASN A 338 31.25 -30.17 -16.26
N PRO A 339 31.15 -29.91 -14.95
CA PRO A 339 32.25 -29.32 -14.17
C PRO A 339 33.42 -30.29 -14.04
N ASN A 340 34.62 -29.74 -13.94
CA ASN A 340 35.81 -30.50 -13.56
C ASN A 340 35.74 -30.93 -12.08
N PRO A 341 36.44 -32.00 -11.69
CA PRO A 341 36.67 -32.30 -10.28
C PRO A 341 37.23 -31.09 -9.52
N THR A 342 36.91 -30.97 -8.24
CA THR A 342 37.40 -29.83 -7.42
C THR A 342 38.92 -29.83 -7.34
N LYS A 343 39.53 -28.64 -7.37
CA LYS A 343 41.00 -28.43 -7.38
C LYS A 343 41.71 -28.91 -8.65
N THR A 344 40.98 -29.28 -9.71
CA THR A 344 41.60 -29.51 -11.01
C THR A 344 42.16 -28.20 -11.55
N VAL A 345 43.48 -28.17 -11.73
CA VAL A 345 44.16 -27.05 -12.39
C VAL A 345 43.77 -27.04 -13.86
N CYS A 346 43.26 -25.90 -14.30
CA CYS A 346 42.88 -25.63 -15.67
C CYS A 346 43.85 -24.59 -16.22
N ASP A 347 44.52 -24.89 -17.33
CA ASP A 347 45.41 -23.92 -17.96
C ASP A 347 44.63 -22.77 -18.63
N GLY A 348 43.31 -22.88 -18.80
CA GLY A 348 42.51 -21.96 -19.60
C GLY A 348 42.81 -22.09 -21.10
N ALA A 349 41.98 -21.49 -21.95
CA ALA A 349 42.15 -21.51 -23.40
C ALA A 349 42.75 -20.18 -23.90
N ALA A 350 43.71 -20.21 -24.81
CA ALA A 350 44.26 -18.99 -25.41
C ALA A 350 43.14 -18.17 -26.07
N ALA A 351 42.98 -16.91 -25.67
CA ALA A 351 41.87 -16.07 -26.12
C ALA A 351 41.96 -15.68 -27.60
N ASN A 352 43.18 -15.71 -28.17
CA ASN A 352 43.54 -15.40 -29.57
C ASN A 352 42.81 -14.18 -30.15
N GLY A 353 43.49 -13.03 -30.17
CA GLY A 353 42.94 -11.74 -30.63
C GLY A 353 43.10 -10.64 -29.58
N ALA A 354 43.16 -9.38 -30.02
CA ALA A 354 43.33 -8.24 -29.12
C ALA A 354 42.16 -8.16 -28.14
N SER A 355 42.46 -7.98 -26.85
CA SER A 355 41.39 -7.70 -25.88
C SER A 355 40.77 -6.33 -26.18
N PRO A 356 39.46 -6.15 -25.99
CA PRO A 356 38.89 -4.83 -26.02
C PRO A 356 39.54 -4.06 -24.86
N PRO A 357 39.86 -2.75 -25.02
CA PRO A 357 40.40 -1.96 -23.93
C PRO A 357 39.52 -2.21 -22.71
N ALA A 358 40.13 -2.50 -21.56
CA ALA A 358 39.38 -2.70 -20.33
C ALA A 358 38.42 -1.53 -20.20
N GLU A 359 37.11 -1.78 -20.40
CA GLU A 359 36.08 -0.74 -20.31
C GLU A 359 36.40 0.05 -19.04
N SER A 360 36.50 1.38 -19.19
CA SER A 360 36.99 2.34 -18.21
C SER A 360 36.72 1.87 -16.78
N SER A 361 37.69 2.10 -15.88
CA SER A 361 37.81 1.81 -14.43
C SER A 361 36.57 1.92 -13.51
N ASP A 362 35.43 2.23 -14.08
CA ASP A 362 34.11 2.47 -13.51
C ASP A 362 33.33 1.19 -13.17
N PHE A 363 34.03 0.14 -12.74
CA PHE A 363 33.39 -1.04 -12.16
C PHE A 363 33.07 -0.78 -10.68
N TYR A 364 31.78 -0.69 -10.35
CA TYR A 364 31.33 -0.46 -8.97
C TYR A 364 31.35 -1.76 -8.15
N ILE A 365 32.04 -1.71 -7.00
CA ILE A 365 32.05 -2.77 -6.00
C ILE A 365 31.37 -2.22 -4.74
N GLY A 366 30.34 -2.87 -4.21
CA GLY A 366 29.51 -2.29 -3.13
C GLY A 366 30.21 -2.03 -1.79
N TYR A 367 31.41 -2.56 -1.58
CA TYR A 367 32.17 -2.45 -0.32
C TYR A 367 33.48 -1.66 -0.45
N ILE A 368 33.85 -1.13 -1.63
CA ILE A 368 35.03 -0.27 -1.74
C ILE A 368 34.77 1.10 -1.12
N LYS A 369 35.76 1.66 -0.42
CA LYS A 369 35.63 2.93 0.32
C LYS A 369 35.19 4.11 -0.56
N LYS A 370 35.56 4.11 -1.85
CA LYS A 370 35.23 5.17 -2.81
C LYS A 370 34.74 4.54 -4.11
N ALA A 371 33.50 4.83 -4.50
CA ALA A 371 32.97 4.45 -5.80
C ALA A 371 33.77 5.13 -6.94
N PRO A 372 33.92 4.47 -8.11
CA PRO A 372 34.58 5.10 -9.25
C PRO A 372 33.84 6.36 -9.72
N ALA A 373 34.56 7.28 -10.35
CA ALA A 373 34.07 8.62 -10.61
C ALA A 373 32.84 8.67 -11.53
N GLY A 374 32.77 7.81 -12.56
CA GLY A 374 31.63 7.76 -13.48
C GLY A 374 30.34 7.28 -12.80
N PRO A 375 30.29 6.06 -12.23
CA PRO A 375 29.15 5.53 -11.50
C PRO A 375 28.73 6.43 -10.34
N ALA A 376 29.67 7.05 -9.63
CA ALA A 376 29.37 8.01 -8.57
C ALA A 376 28.74 9.31 -9.10
N ARG A 377 29.18 9.82 -10.26
CA ARG A 377 28.57 10.98 -10.92
C ARG A 377 27.17 10.64 -11.42
N PHE A 378 27.01 9.48 -12.07
CA PHE A 378 25.72 8.99 -12.53
C PHE A 378 24.74 8.80 -11.38
N ALA A 379 25.14 8.09 -10.32
CA ALA A 379 24.29 7.87 -9.15
C ALA A 379 23.86 9.18 -8.48
N ARG A 380 24.77 10.17 -8.36
CA ARG A 380 24.41 11.50 -7.86
C ARG A 380 23.41 12.22 -8.75
N GLY A 381 23.59 12.15 -10.07
CA GLY A 381 22.63 12.70 -11.04
C GLY A 381 21.25 12.04 -10.91
N THR A 382 21.21 10.71 -10.78
CA THR A 382 19.96 9.97 -10.56
C THR A 382 19.30 10.33 -9.24
N VAL A 383 20.07 10.45 -8.15
CA VAL A 383 19.54 10.89 -6.84
C VAL A 383 19.00 12.32 -6.93
N ALA A 384 19.70 13.24 -7.61
CA ALA A 384 19.21 14.60 -7.82
C ALA A 384 17.91 14.63 -8.65
N ALA A 385 17.81 13.82 -9.70
CA ALA A 385 16.59 13.68 -10.48
C ALA A 385 15.43 13.14 -9.62
N ILE A 386 15.68 12.11 -8.79
CA ILE A 386 14.68 11.59 -7.84
C ILE A 386 14.28 12.68 -6.83
N ALA A 387 15.24 13.42 -6.30
CA ALA A 387 15.00 14.53 -5.36
C ALA A 387 14.20 15.68 -5.96
N PHE A 388 14.12 15.78 -7.29
CA PHE A 388 13.26 16.72 -8.00
C PHE A 388 11.88 16.11 -8.34
N ILE A 389 11.87 14.91 -8.93
CA ILE A 389 10.65 14.23 -9.40
C ILE A 389 9.72 13.89 -8.23
N VAL A 390 10.26 13.40 -7.11
CA VAL A 390 9.46 12.98 -5.96
C VAL A 390 8.65 14.16 -5.38
N PRO A 391 9.26 15.31 -5.03
CA PRO A 391 8.49 16.49 -4.60
C PRO A 391 7.44 16.95 -5.61
N VAL A 392 7.78 17.00 -6.90
CA VAL A 392 6.83 17.43 -7.95
C VAL A 392 5.64 16.48 -8.02
N ALA A 393 5.86 15.18 -8.07
CA ALA A 393 4.78 14.18 -8.08
C ALA A 393 3.94 14.25 -6.80
N THR A 394 4.56 14.44 -5.65
CA THR A 394 3.87 14.60 -4.36
C THR A 394 3.00 15.85 -4.33
N VAL A 395 3.50 17.00 -4.78
CA VAL A 395 2.70 18.24 -4.86
C VAL A 395 1.54 18.06 -5.83
N LEU A 396 1.77 17.47 -7.01
CA LEU A 396 0.71 17.23 -7.99
C LEU A 396 -0.40 16.36 -7.43
N ILE A 397 -0.07 15.27 -6.73
CA ILE A 397 -1.05 14.36 -6.14
C ILE A 397 -1.78 15.01 -4.96
N ALA A 398 -1.06 15.69 -4.06
CA ALA A 398 -1.67 16.39 -2.94
C ALA A 398 -2.59 17.54 -3.42
N ALA A 399 -2.18 18.29 -4.45
CA ALA A 399 -2.99 19.34 -5.06
C ALA A 399 -4.17 18.77 -5.87
N ALA A 400 -4.11 17.51 -6.33
CA ALA A 400 -5.17 16.86 -7.08
C ALA A 400 -6.30 16.30 -6.20
N GLN A 401 -6.12 16.26 -4.87
CA GLN A 401 -7.11 15.69 -3.95
C GLN A 401 -8.49 16.35 -4.08
N SER A 402 -9.55 15.56 -4.08
CA SER A 402 -10.91 16.07 -3.91
C SER A 402 -11.03 16.92 -2.63
N SER A 403 -11.86 17.98 -2.68
CA SER A 403 -12.09 18.83 -1.51
C SER A 403 -12.74 18.01 -0.40
N VAL A 404 -12.28 18.24 0.83
CA VAL A 404 -12.81 17.54 2.00
C VAL A 404 -14.26 17.92 2.23
N ASP A 405 -15.06 16.89 2.52
CA ASP A 405 -16.47 16.94 2.86
C ASP A 405 -16.78 18.01 3.95
N ARG A 406 -17.94 18.67 3.87
CA ARG A 406 -18.30 19.85 4.71
C ARG A 406 -18.59 19.50 6.17
N GLY A 407 -18.69 18.22 6.49
CA GLY A 407 -18.89 17.79 7.88
C GLY A 407 -17.78 18.29 8.80
N ARG A 408 -18.10 18.60 10.05
CA ARG A 408 -17.15 19.02 11.09
C ARG A 408 -17.39 18.22 12.35
N TYR A 409 -16.32 17.73 12.96
CA TYR A 409 -16.37 17.05 14.25
C TYR A 409 -15.46 17.82 15.22
N GLU A 410 -16.04 18.32 16.30
CA GLU A 410 -15.30 19.05 17.34
C GLU A 410 -14.70 18.06 18.35
N PHE A 411 -13.90 17.11 17.85
CA PHE A 411 -13.29 16.08 18.68
C PHE A 411 -12.43 16.69 19.79
N GLY A 412 -12.63 16.23 21.03
CA GLY A 412 -11.89 16.71 22.19
C GLY A 412 -12.33 18.09 22.71
N VAL A 413 -13.34 18.72 22.10
CA VAL A 413 -13.95 19.96 22.61
C VAL A 413 -15.19 19.60 23.42
N ALA A 414 -14.99 19.34 24.71
CA ALA A 414 -16.09 19.04 25.62
C ALA A 414 -17.00 20.25 25.79
N ARG A 415 -18.30 20.06 25.51
CA ARG A 415 -19.36 21.05 25.75
C ARG A 415 -20.38 20.42 26.68
N THR A 416 -20.90 21.21 27.61
CA THR A 416 -22.03 20.80 28.45
C THR A 416 -23.34 21.00 27.68
N PHE A 417 -24.11 19.93 27.57
CA PHE A 417 -25.45 19.94 27.00
C PHE A 417 -26.47 19.66 28.09
N GLU A 418 -27.62 20.33 27.99
CA GLU A 418 -28.75 20.12 28.88
C GLU A 418 -30.06 20.24 28.09
N GLY A 419 -30.95 19.27 28.28
CA GLY A 419 -32.21 19.23 27.56
C GLY A 419 -33.08 18.05 27.97
N THR A 420 -34.17 17.86 27.25
CA THR A 420 -35.06 16.70 27.40
C THR A 420 -34.58 15.58 26.49
N LEU A 421 -34.32 14.41 27.07
CA LEU A 421 -33.99 13.23 26.30
C LEU A 421 -35.25 12.67 25.62
N ILE A 422 -35.13 12.31 24.35
CA ILE A 422 -36.17 11.64 23.57
C ILE A 422 -35.53 10.37 23.01
N GLU A 423 -36.09 9.20 23.29
CA GLU A 423 -35.61 7.92 22.77
C GLU A 423 -36.31 7.49 21.47
N HIS A 424 -37.55 7.95 21.28
CA HIS A 424 -38.40 7.58 20.15
C HIS A 424 -38.84 8.82 19.33
N PRO A 425 -38.86 8.75 17.99
CA PRO A 425 -38.56 7.59 17.15
C PRO A 425 -37.06 7.31 16.97
N LEU A 426 -36.20 8.22 17.44
CA LEU A 426 -34.75 8.12 17.43
C LEU A 426 -34.20 8.77 18.71
N PRO A 427 -32.97 8.43 19.15
CA PRO A 427 -32.29 9.14 20.22
C PRO A 427 -32.03 10.61 19.85
N LEU A 428 -32.70 11.54 20.52
CA LEU A 428 -32.57 12.99 20.36
C LEU A 428 -32.40 13.67 21.73
N LEU A 429 -31.66 14.77 21.76
CA LEU A 429 -31.72 15.76 22.84
C LEU A 429 -32.49 16.98 22.35
N ARG A 430 -33.62 17.26 22.98
CA ARG A 430 -34.42 18.46 22.70
C ARG A 430 -34.01 19.58 23.66
N ILE A 431 -33.50 20.68 23.11
CA ILE A 431 -33.10 21.87 23.87
C ILE A 431 -34.10 22.98 23.54
N ALA A 432 -34.84 23.46 24.55
CA ALA A 432 -35.79 24.55 24.40
C ALA A 432 -35.06 25.91 24.46
N SER A 433 -35.33 26.80 23.50
CA SER A 433 -34.92 28.21 23.59
C SER A 433 -35.87 29.01 24.47
N ALA A 434 -35.37 30.08 25.09
CA ALA A 434 -36.18 31.08 25.81
C ALA A 434 -37.27 31.74 24.95
N THR A 435 -37.17 31.63 23.62
CA THR A 435 -38.10 32.21 22.63
C THR A 435 -39.10 31.20 22.05
N ASN A 436 -39.32 30.04 22.69
CA ASN A 436 -40.24 28.98 22.24
C ASN A 436 -39.83 28.21 20.97
N ASP A 437 -38.67 28.52 20.37
CA ASP A 437 -38.04 27.73 19.30
C ASP A 437 -37.18 26.61 19.90
N ALA A 438 -37.76 25.43 20.10
CA ALA A 438 -37.00 24.25 20.48
C ALA A 438 -36.19 23.71 19.29
N ARG A 439 -35.03 23.11 19.55
CA ARG A 439 -34.24 22.36 18.57
C ARG A 439 -33.94 20.97 19.09
N SER A 440 -33.98 19.98 18.19
CA SER A 440 -33.57 18.61 18.48
C SER A 440 -32.24 18.27 17.84
N PHE A 441 -31.43 17.52 18.58
CA PHE A 441 -30.10 17.09 18.16
C PHE A 441 -30.03 15.56 18.26
N PRO A 442 -29.78 14.82 17.16
CA PRO A 442 -29.54 13.38 17.24
C PRO A 442 -28.38 13.06 18.18
N LEU A 443 -28.51 11.95 18.90
CA LEU A 443 -27.52 11.49 19.87
C LEU A 443 -26.80 10.24 19.38
N ALA A 444 -25.51 10.16 19.66
CA ALA A 444 -24.70 8.97 19.50
C ALA A 444 -23.74 8.81 20.69
N GLY A 445 -23.35 7.58 21.00
CA GLY A 445 -22.33 7.28 21.99
C GLY A 445 -20.93 7.43 21.43
N SER A 446 -19.93 7.28 22.29
CA SER A 446 -18.52 7.30 21.91
C SER A 446 -18.16 6.11 20.99
N GLY A 447 -17.11 6.27 20.18
CA GLY A 447 -16.68 5.22 19.24
C GLY A 447 -17.71 4.96 18.14
N LYS A 448 -18.00 3.68 17.82
CA LYS A 448 -19.00 3.31 16.80
C LYS A 448 -20.26 2.75 17.47
N SER A 449 -20.86 3.54 18.36
CA SER A 449 -22.03 3.14 19.15
C SER A 449 -23.18 4.15 19.05
N GLY A 450 -24.42 3.65 19.12
CA GLY A 450 -25.64 4.44 19.23
C GLY A 450 -25.84 4.99 20.65
N LEU A 451 -27.09 5.17 21.08
CA LEU A 451 -27.39 5.65 22.42
C LEU A 451 -26.79 4.72 23.50
N PRO A 452 -25.93 5.24 24.40
CA PRO A 452 -25.31 4.46 25.47
C PRO A 452 -26.34 3.86 26.44
N ASP A 453 -26.01 2.72 27.05
CA ASP A 453 -26.94 2.01 27.94
C ASP A 453 -27.34 2.85 29.18
N PHE A 454 -26.44 3.68 29.70
CA PHE A 454 -26.73 4.57 30.85
C PHE A 454 -27.76 5.67 30.53
N ALA A 455 -28.03 5.92 29.25
CA ALA A 455 -28.99 6.92 28.79
C ALA A 455 -30.32 6.30 28.33
N ARG A 456 -30.51 4.97 28.42
CA ARG A 456 -31.75 4.29 28.02
C ARG A 456 -32.77 4.23 29.16
N GLY A 457 -34.05 4.17 28.80
CA GLY A 457 -35.17 4.15 29.76
C GLY A 457 -35.41 5.50 30.46
N LEU A 458 -34.90 6.59 29.89
CA LEU A 458 -34.95 7.96 30.41
C LEU A 458 -35.71 8.90 29.46
N ASP A 459 -36.49 8.37 28.52
CA ASP A 459 -37.38 9.13 27.65
C ASP A 459 -38.22 10.18 28.43
N GLY A 460 -38.22 11.41 27.93
CA GLY A 460 -38.90 12.56 28.53
C GLY A 460 -38.21 13.17 29.76
N LYS A 461 -37.17 12.54 30.31
CA LYS A 461 -36.42 13.07 31.46
C LYS A 461 -35.48 14.18 31.02
N ARG A 462 -35.26 15.15 31.91
CA ARG A 462 -34.28 16.22 31.69
C ARG A 462 -32.91 15.73 32.11
N VAL A 463 -31.93 15.84 31.21
CA VAL A 463 -30.57 15.31 31.39
C VAL A 463 -29.53 16.39 31.15
N ARG A 464 -28.37 16.24 31.76
CA ARG A 464 -27.17 17.05 31.52
C ARG A 464 -25.96 16.14 31.34
N PHE A 465 -25.12 16.42 30.36
CA PHE A 465 -23.90 15.65 30.10
C PHE A 465 -22.88 16.47 29.28
N GLU A 466 -21.65 16.00 29.23
CA GLU A 466 -20.60 16.51 28.35
C GLU A 466 -20.52 15.72 27.04
N GLY A 467 -20.38 16.45 25.93
CA GLY A 467 -20.33 15.87 24.60
C GLY A 467 -19.59 16.71 23.57
N SER A 468 -19.42 16.14 22.37
CA SER A 468 -18.83 16.81 21.20
C SER A 468 -19.90 17.06 20.14
N LEU A 469 -19.79 18.17 19.41
CA LEU A 469 -20.69 18.47 18.30
C LEU A 469 -20.16 17.89 16.97
N ILE A 470 -21.04 17.27 16.20
CA ILE A 470 -20.80 16.80 14.84
C ILE A 470 -21.79 17.49 13.91
N VAL A 471 -21.32 18.28 12.94
CA VAL A 471 -22.16 19.20 12.16
C VAL A 471 -21.95 19.02 10.67
N ARG A 472 -23.03 18.90 9.90
CA ARG A 472 -23.03 18.97 8.43
C ARG A 472 -24.30 19.61 7.92
N ASP A 473 -24.16 20.49 6.92
CA ASP A 473 -25.27 21.04 6.13
C ASP A 473 -26.45 21.56 6.98
N GLY A 474 -26.13 22.22 8.10
CA GLY A 474 -27.13 22.79 9.02
C GLY A 474 -27.72 21.82 10.05
N LEU A 475 -27.43 20.51 9.95
CA LEU A 475 -27.77 19.51 10.96
C LEU A 475 -26.60 19.33 11.94
N ALA A 476 -26.94 19.08 13.21
CA ALA A 476 -25.97 18.84 14.27
C ALA A 476 -26.38 17.62 15.09
N MET A 477 -25.43 16.73 15.32
CA MET A 477 -25.49 15.57 16.20
C MET A 477 -24.58 15.81 17.40
N ILE A 478 -24.94 15.25 18.55
CA ILE A 478 -24.12 15.29 19.75
C ILE A 478 -23.60 13.89 20.03
N GLU A 479 -22.29 13.77 20.12
CA GLU A 479 -21.64 12.59 20.68
C GLU A 479 -21.53 12.72 22.19
N MET A 480 -22.01 11.72 22.92
CA MET A 480 -21.85 11.63 24.37
C MET A 480 -20.48 11.04 24.70
N ASN A 481 -19.55 11.90 25.13
CA ASN A 481 -18.15 11.52 25.27
C ASN A 481 -17.83 10.89 26.63
N ASP A 482 -18.46 11.39 27.68
CA ASP A 482 -18.11 11.12 29.06
C ASP A 482 -19.31 10.56 29.84
N PRO A 483 -19.35 9.25 30.10
CA PRO A 483 -20.39 8.63 30.92
C PRO A 483 -20.49 9.24 32.33
N ASP A 484 -19.38 9.65 32.93
CA ASP A 484 -19.33 10.13 34.32
C ASP A 484 -19.94 11.54 34.46
N SER A 485 -19.99 12.29 33.35
CA SER A 485 -20.63 13.60 33.29
C SER A 485 -22.16 13.54 33.29
N PHE A 486 -22.75 12.36 33.03
CA PHE A 486 -24.19 12.23 32.80
C PHE A 486 -24.99 12.33 34.10
N LYS A 487 -25.95 13.26 34.13
CA LYS A 487 -26.82 13.53 35.28
C LYS A 487 -28.28 13.64 34.84
N VAL A 488 -29.15 12.96 35.57
CA VAL A 488 -30.61 13.15 35.47
C VAL A 488 -31.01 14.29 36.40
N LEU A 489 -31.64 15.34 35.85
CA LEU A 489 -32.00 16.56 36.57
C LEU A 489 -33.44 16.55 37.13
N GLY A 490 -34.21 15.49 36.87
CA GLY A 490 -35.59 15.33 37.32
C GLY A 490 -36.62 15.25 36.19
N GLU A 491 -37.90 15.23 36.55
CA GLU A 491 -39.01 15.28 35.60
C GLU A 491 -39.15 16.67 34.98
N SER A 492 -39.44 16.72 33.68
CA SER A 492 -39.79 17.96 33.02
C SER A 492 -41.11 18.48 33.61
N GLY A 493 -41.10 19.68 34.17
CA GLY A 493 -42.32 20.32 34.66
C GLY A 493 -43.27 20.58 33.49
N SER A 494 -44.38 19.84 33.47
CA SER A 494 -45.42 19.71 32.42
C SER A 494 -45.22 18.51 31.49
N PRO A 495 -46.31 17.82 31.08
CA PRO A 495 -46.26 16.76 30.08
C PRO A 495 -45.80 17.40 28.76
N VAL A 496 -44.51 17.33 28.49
CA VAL A 496 -43.92 17.83 27.26
C VAL A 496 -44.42 16.92 26.15
N ASN A 497 -45.24 17.49 25.27
CA ASN A 497 -45.63 16.88 24.01
C ASN A 497 -44.34 16.33 23.34
N THR A 498 -44.26 15.00 23.27
CA THR A 498 -43.12 14.20 22.81
C THR A 498 -42.73 14.60 21.39
N SER A 499 -41.80 15.56 21.24
CA SER A 499 -41.51 16.27 19.99
C SER A 499 -42.75 16.94 19.38
N ARG A 500 -42.66 18.20 18.94
CA ARG A 500 -43.72 18.75 18.06
C ARG A 500 -43.43 18.25 16.65
N ALA A 501 -43.52 16.93 16.44
CA ALA A 501 -43.30 16.30 15.15
C ALA A 501 -44.33 16.85 14.17
N ALA A 502 -43.88 17.68 13.22
CA ALA A 502 -44.74 18.13 12.13
C ALA A 502 -44.78 17.02 11.08
N GLU A 503 -45.94 16.41 10.87
CA GLU A 503 -46.13 15.46 9.77
C GLU A 503 -46.06 16.20 8.43
N LEU A 504 -45.15 15.76 7.56
CA LEU A 504 -44.95 16.29 6.22
C LEU A 504 -45.63 15.44 5.13
N GLY A 505 -46.24 14.31 5.52
CA GLY A 505 -46.93 13.39 4.63
C GLY A 505 -46.17 12.08 4.39
N ARG A 506 -46.78 11.16 3.63
CA ARG A 506 -46.15 9.89 3.24
C ARG A 506 -45.31 10.09 1.98
N VAL A 507 -44.09 9.57 2.01
CA VAL A 507 -43.14 9.67 0.89
C VAL A 507 -42.49 8.32 0.61
N ARG A 508 -42.02 8.13 -0.62
CA ARG A 508 -41.15 7.02 -1.00
C ARG A 508 -39.84 7.59 -1.50
N LEU A 509 -38.76 7.40 -0.73
CA LEU A 509 -37.45 7.98 -1.01
C LEU A 509 -36.45 6.89 -1.38
N THR A 510 -35.63 7.16 -2.39
CA THR A 510 -34.53 6.29 -2.81
C THR A 510 -33.22 7.04 -2.66
N GLY A 511 -32.26 6.45 -1.94
CA GLY A 511 -31.00 7.10 -1.63
C GLY A 511 -29.92 6.13 -1.19
N GLU A 512 -28.73 6.65 -0.89
CA GLU A 512 -27.64 5.86 -0.33
C GLU A 512 -27.85 5.68 1.18
N LEU A 513 -27.75 4.45 1.68
CA LEU A 513 -27.79 4.19 3.11
C LEU A 513 -26.47 4.62 3.78
N VAL A 514 -26.53 5.53 4.73
CA VAL A 514 -25.37 6.05 5.47
C VAL A 514 -25.57 5.88 6.98
N ASP A 515 -24.49 5.82 7.76
CA ASP A 515 -24.59 6.09 9.19
C ASP A 515 -24.50 7.60 9.43
N THR A 516 -25.38 8.11 10.28
CA THR A 516 -25.50 9.56 10.49
C THR A 516 -24.29 10.17 11.18
N LYS A 517 -23.55 9.40 12.00
CA LYS A 517 -22.38 9.90 12.73
C LYS A 517 -21.16 10.14 11.83
N CYS A 518 -20.71 9.12 11.09
CA CYS A 518 -19.65 9.27 10.09
C CYS A 518 -20.11 10.28 9.03
N TYR A 519 -21.38 10.24 8.58
CA TYR A 519 -21.95 11.25 7.65
C TYR A 519 -21.82 12.66 8.19
N PHE A 520 -22.23 12.98 9.42
CA PHE A 520 -22.26 14.36 9.89
C PHE A 520 -20.86 14.99 10.01
N GLY A 521 -19.78 14.21 10.13
CA GLY A 521 -18.44 14.81 10.10
C GLY A 521 -17.29 14.02 10.70
N VAL A 522 -17.56 12.84 11.29
CA VAL A 522 -16.51 11.97 11.83
C VAL A 522 -15.66 11.35 10.71
N MET A 523 -16.24 11.10 9.52
CA MET A 523 -15.51 10.59 8.36
C MET A 523 -15.60 11.56 7.18
N ARG A 524 -14.53 11.64 6.37
CA ARG A 524 -14.49 12.49 5.17
C ARG A 524 -13.61 11.83 4.09
N PRO A 525 -14.17 11.41 2.94
CA PRO A 525 -15.59 11.47 2.58
C PRO A 525 -16.43 10.48 3.40
N ALA A 526 -17.69 10.84 3.69
CA ALA A 526 -18.62 9.97 4.41
C ALA A 526 -19.67 9.32 3.50
N THR A 527 -19.29 9.03 2.25
CA THR A 527 -20.18 8.48 1.24
C THR A 527 -19.45 7.44 0.41
N GLY A 528 -20.21 6.53 -0.17
CA GLY A 528 -19.73 5.48 -1.05
C GLY A 528 -18.87 4.45 -0.32
N LYS A 529 -18.16 3.67 -1.14
CA LYS A 529 -17.40 2.49 -0.71
C LYS A 529 -16.32 2.77 0.32
N VAL A 530 -15.59 3.87 0.19
CA VAL A 530 -14.51 4.23 1.12
C VAL A 530 -15.02 4.37 2.55
N HIS A 531 -16.28 4.77 2.71
CA HIS A 531 -16.92 4.95 4.00
C HIS A 531 -17.57 3.67 4.55
N ARG A 532 -17.89 2.70 3.69
CA ARG A 532 -18.70 1.54 4.04
C ARG A 532 -18.19 0.76 5.26
N ALA A 533 -16.89 0.52 5.38
CA ALA A 533 -16.34 -0.17 6.54
C ALA A 533 -16.61 0.58 7.87
N CYS A 534 -16.49 1.93 7.89
CA CYS A 534 -16.90 2.77 9.04
C CYS A 534 -18.40 2.60 9.30
N ALA A 535 -19.19 2.73 8.23
CA ALA A 535 -20.63 2.79 8.27
C ALA A 535 -21.27 1.53 8.82
N VAL A 536 -20.88 0.37 8.28
CA VAL A 536 -21.35 -0.94 8.75
C VAL A 536 -21.15 -1.07 10.25
N ARG A 537 -19.98 -0.68 10.77
CA ARG A 537 -19.65 -0.77 12.19
C ARG A 537 -20.45 0.21 13.05
N CYS A 538 -20.71 1.43 12.56
CA CYS A 538 -21.59 2.40 13.23
C CYS A 538 -23.04 1.91 13.28
N LEU A 539 -23.57 1.41 12.16
CA LEU A 539 -24.94 0.88 12.07
C LEU A 539 -25.10 -0.38 12.94
N ASP A 540 -24.13 -1.31 12.91
CA ASP A 540 -24.07 -2.47 13.83
C ASP A 540 -24.06 -2.03 15.31
N GLY A 541 -23.44 -0.88 15.58
CA GLY A 541 -23.36 -0.23 16.88
C GLY A 541 -24.64 0.46 17.34
N GLY A 542 -25.66 0.56 16.48
CA GLY A 542 -26.92 1.26 16.77
C GLY A 542 -26.88 2.77 16.51
N VAL A 543 -25.88 3.28 15.79
CA VAL A 543 -25.91 4.67 15.30
C VAL A 543 -27.12 4.83 14.38
N PRO A 544 -27.91 5.92 14.51
CA PRO A 544 -29.10 6.11 13.68
C PRO A 544 -28.79 6.02 12.18
N PRO A 545 -29.51 5.18 11.42
CA PRO A 545 -29.36 5.12 9.97
C PRO A 545 -29.91 6.39 9.32
N GLY A 546 -29.30 6.77 8.19
CA GLY A 546 -29.74 7.89 7.37
C GLY A 546 -29.85 7.49 5.90
N LEU A 547 -30.76 8.14 5.19
CA LEU A 547 -30.91 8.04 3.75
C LEU A 547 -30.36 9.32 3.12
N LEU A 548 -29.24 9.18 2.41
CA LEU A 548 -28.63 10.26 1.66
C LEU A 548 -29.29 10.38 0.28
N LEU A 549 -30.03 11.47 0.10
CA LEU A 549 -30.70 11.85 -1.14
C LEU A 549 -29.77 12.77 -1.93
N ARG A 550 -29.65 12.52 -3.23
CA ARG A 550 -29.06 13.48 -4.17
C ARG A 550 -30.18 14.17 -4.91
N LEU A 551 -30.24 15.49 -4.79
CA LEU A 551 -31.24 16.33 -5.44
C LEU A 551 -30.77 16.71 -6.85
N GLU A 552 -31.70 17.12 -7.70
CA GLU A 552 -31.44 17.48 -9.10
C GLU A 552 -30.49 18.68 -9.24
N ASP A 553 -30.53 19.59 -8.27
CA ASP A 553 -29.63 20.75 -8.18
C ASP A 553 -28.19 20.37 -7.79
N GLY A 554 -27.90 19.07 -7.62
CA GLY A 554 -26.61 18.52 -7.21
C GLY A 554 -26.34 18.62 -5.71
N SER A 555 -27.23 19.21 -4.92
CA SER A 555 -27.15 19.21 -3.47
C SER A 555 -27.50 17.83 -2.90
N SER A 556 -27.08 17.58 -1.66
CA SER A 556 -27.39 16.34 -0.96
C SER A 556 -28.11 16.65 0.34
N ARG A 557 -29.11 15.85 0.69
CA ARG A 557 -29.83 15.94 1.97
C ARG A 557 -29.87 14.57 2.61
N VAL A 558 -29.75 14.54 3.93
CA VAL A 558 -29.91 13.32 4.71
C VAL A 558 -31.24 13.36 5.44
N VAL A 559 -31.98 12.25 5.39
CA VAL A 559 -33.18 12.00 6.19
C VAL A 559 -32.88 10.85 7.13
N LEU A 560 -33.11 11.01 8.43
CA LEU A 560 -32.87 9.93 9.38
C LEU A 560 -33.97 8.88 9.25
N LEU A 561 -33.61 7.61 9.47
CA LEU A 561 -34.51 6.47 9.29
C LEU A 561 -34.86 5.85 10.64
N ALA A 562 -36.15 5.66 10.90
CA ALA A 562 -36.66 5.03 12.11
C ALA A 562 -37.70 3.94 11.80
N GLY A 563 -37.93 3.03 12.73
CA GLY A 563 -39.04 2.08 12.64
C GLY A 563 -40.41 2.74 12.76
N LEU A 564 -41.44 2.09 12.21
CA LEU A 564 -42.84 2.59 12.26
C LEU A 564 -43.41 2.77 13.67
N GLN A 565 -42.88 2.10 14.70
CA GLN A 565 -43.28 2.31 16.09
C GLN A 565 -42.18 3.02 16.91
N GLY A 566 -41.17 3.60 16.23
CA GLY A 566 -40.08 4.34 16.88
C GLY A 566 -38.94 3.45 17.40
N GLN A 567 -38.97 2.15 17.11
CA GLN A 567 -37.88 1.23 17.38
C GLN A 567 -36.76 1.33 16.32
N SER A 568 -35.62 0.68 16.60
CA SER A 568 -34.57 0.46 15.62
C SER A 568 -35.11 -0.24 14.37
N LEU A 569 -34.74 0.27 13.21
CA LEU A 569 -35.09 -0.34 11.93
C LEU A 569 -34.33 -1.66 11.76
N ASP A 570 -35.02 -2.72 11.38
CA ASP A 570 -34.41 -4.02 11.08
C ASP A 570 -33.95 -4.04 9.62
N PHE A 571 -32.63 -4.01 9.41
CA PHE A 571 -31.99 -4.08 8.10
C PHE A 571 -30.58 -4.67 8.25
N ASP A 572 -30.05 -5.19 7.14
CA ASP A 572 -28.66 -5.64 7.11
C ASP A 572 -27.73 -4.43 7.00
N SER A 573 -26.91 -4.20 8.04
CA SER A 573 -25.92 -3.12 8.07
C SER A 573 -24.93 -3.18 6.91
N GLN A 574 -24.74 -4.36 6.30
CA GLN A 574 -23.94 -4.54 5.09
C GLN A 574 -24.50 -3.77 3.89
N TRP A 575 -25.73 -3.26 3.95
CA TRP A 575 -26.31 -2.39 2.91
C TRP A 575 -25.79 -0.95 2.98
N ALA A 576 -24.94 -0.62 3.94
CA ALA A 576 -24.29 0.70 3.98
C ALA A 576 -23.57 1.01 2.66
N ALA A 577 -23.68 2.27 2.22
CA ALA A 577 -23.23 2.77 0.93
C ALA A 577 -23.91 2.11 -0.30
N LEU A 578 -24.96 1.31 -0.12
CA LEU A 578 -25.82 0.82 -1.20
C LEU A 578 -27.06 1.70 -1.35
N THR A 579 -27.66 1.64 -2.54
CA THR A 579 -28.93 2.33 -2.80
C THR A 579 -30.08 1.52 -2.24
N VAL A 580 -30.84 2.13 -1.33
CA VAL A 580 -32.04 1.57 -0.71
C VAL A 580 -33.23 2.47 -0.92
N THR A 581 -34.42 1.90 -0.90
CA THR A 581 -35.69 2.60 -0.92
C THR A 581 -36.39 2.44 0.42
N ALA A 582 -36.95 3.53 0.94
CA ALA A 582 -37.75 3.56 2.15
C ALA A 582 -39.08 4.25 1.87
N GLU A 583 -40.17 3.75 2.46
CA GLU A 583 -41.51 4.31 2.31
C GLU A 583 -42.22 4.43 3.65
N GLY A 584 -42.80 5.59 3.91
CA GLY A 584 -43.64 5.82 5.08
C GLY A 584 -43.83 7.31 5.39
N PRO A 585 -44.33 7.65 6.59
CA PRO A 585 -44.53 9.04 6.98
C PRO A 585 -43.19 9.75 7.24
N LEU A 586 -43.05 10.94 6.65
CA LEU A 586 -41.96 11.88 6.91
C LEU A 586 -42.41 12.87 7.98
N GLU A 587 -41.61 13.00 9.02
CA GLU A 587 -41.86 13.86 10.18
C GLU A 587 -40.69 14.83 10.36
N LEU A 588 -40.99 16.05 10.80
CA LEU A 588 -39.97 17.03 11.17
C LEU A 588 -39.94 17.23 12.69
N HIS A 589 -38.86 16.79 13.32
CA HIS A 589 -38.65 16.82 14.77
C HIS A 589 -37.77 18.01 15.15
N ASP A 590 -38.37 19.18 15.36
CA ASP A 590 -37.68 20.44 15.73
C ASP A 590 -36.39 20.70 14.88
N GLY A 591 -36.52 20.48 13.57
CA GLY A 591 -35.43 20.67 12.58
C GLY A 591 -34.77 19.37 12.07
N VAL A 592 -35.07 18.21 12.65
CA VAL A 592 -34.52 16.91 12.22
C VAL A 592 -35.54 16.16 11.35
N PRO A 593 -35.28 15.94 10.04
CA PRO A 593 -36.18 15.17 9.19
C PRO A 593 -36.02 13.67 9.48
N VAL A 594 -37.13 13.01 9.80
CA VAL A 594 -37.20 11.57 10.12
C VAL A 594 -38.23 10.89 9.24
N LEU A 595 -37.81 9.89 8.46
CA LEU A 595 -38.68 9.01 7.72
C LEU A 595 -38.89 7.72 8.51
N ARG A 596 -40.13 7.46 8.94
CA ARG A 596 -40.47 6.20 9.59
C ARG A 596 -40.85 5.18 8.53
N THR A 597 -40.23 4.01 8.58
CA THR A 597 -40.46 2.96 7.59
C THR A 597 -40.57 1.59 8.26
N ARG A 598 -41.25 0.65 7.60
CA ARG A 598 -41.35 -0.73 8.07
C ARG A 598 -40.08 -1.53 7.75
N ALA A 599 -39.52 -1.28 6.57
CA ALA A 599 -38.38 -2.01 6.03
C ALA A 599 -37.63 -1.13 5.03
N LEU A 600 -36.41 -1.55 4.69
CA LEU A 600 -35.65 -1.01 3.57
C LEU A 600 -35.69 -2.01 2.41
N GLU A 601 -35.88 -1.49 1.20
CA GLU A 601 -35.79 -2.27 -0.03
C GLU A 601 -34.43 -2.02 -0.69
N LEU A 602 -33.59 -3.06 -0.78
CA LEU A 602 -32.33 -2.95 -1.49
C LEU A 602 -32.56 -2.91 -3.01
N LYS A 603 -32.09 -1.86 -3.69
CA LYS A 603 -32.23 -1.75 -5.15
C LYS A 603 -31.23 -2.68 -5.85
N LYS A 604 -31.72 -3.74 -6.50
CA LYS A 604 -30.89 -4.57 -7.42
C LYS A 604 -30.56 -3.76 -8.67
N GLN A 605 -29.28 -3.62 -9.01
CA GLN A 605 -28.87 -2.91 -10.23
C GLN A 605 -29.39 -3.66 -11.48
N GLY A 606 -30.19 -2.96 -12.30
CA GLY A 606 -30.87 -3.53 -13.48
C GLY A 606 -32.35 -3.13 -13.61
N ALA A 607 -33.00 -2.73 -12.51
CA ALA A 607 -34.33 -2.13 -12.56
C ALA A 607 -34.22 -0.62 -12.83
N SER A 608 -34.38 -0.25 -14.10
CA SER A 608 -34.73 1.13 -14.47
C SER A 608 -36.01 1.51 -13.74
N SER A 609 -35.93 2.54 -12.92
CA SER A 609 -37.09 3.32 -12.53
C SER A 609 -36.66 4.77 -12.69
N ALA A 610 -37.27 5.45 -13.67
CA ALA A 610 -37.20 6.89 -13.81
C ALA A 610 -37.47 7.56 -12.44
N PRO A 611 -36.88 8.74 -12.16
CA PRO A 611 -37.29 9.52 -11.01
C PRO A 611 -38.79 9.80 -11.15
N ARG A 612 -39.57 9.52 -10.10
CA ARG A 612 -40.95 10.00 -9.99
C ARG A 612 -40.96 11.13 -8.95
N GLU A 613 -41.71 12.16 -9.33
CA GLU A 613 -41.88 13.49 -8.72
C GLU A 613 -42.03 13.52 -7.20
#